data_AF-A0A963EXA1-F1
#
_entry.id   AF-A0A963EXA1-F1
#
_cell.length_a   1.000
_cell.length_b   1.000
_cell.length_c   1.000
_cell.angle_alpha   90.00
_cell.angle_beta   90.00
_cell.angle_gamma   90.00
#
_symmetry.space_group_name_H-M   'P 1'
#
loop_
_entity.id
_entity.type
_entity.pdbx_description
1 polymer ?
#
loop_
_entity_poly.entity_id
_entity_poly.type
_entity_poly.pdbx_seq_one_letter_code
_entity_poly.pdbx_strand_id
1 'polypeptide(L)'
;MDLDKDGKIGTATQVSYDWAPLAGRNMWYVGRANSLQKSGELHLAAGLYPEGTEFLHTVRYIDVGEDGENRLAARMKEVRYALKRFWVDYSKLEQKAADEFKEKRDFPNRLKTVRGNMEAGVSNGQAWAYAGFIEDADGELRPQTYEELVFCNGCHGGIGATRDGTFAFPRKFAGDSYRAGWYHWSQKSLKGTSDRPLADGGSEYVRYLQENGAGDEFRANTEALQRFFDASGRPREAELEQLQQDVSRLLFASARRAMQLNKAYWVIVREQSFQAGRDTLVSPPGNVHDSIEPGTETGVAEILVGG
;
A
#
# COMPACT_ATOMS: atom_id res chain seq x y z
N MET A 1 19.45 13.95 -2.77
CA MET A 1 20.24 14.01 -1.52
C MET A 1 21.70 13.89 -1.90
N ASP A 2 22.59 14.58 -1.20
CA ASP A 2 24.04 14.51 -1.38
C ASP A 2 24.56 13.21 -0.76
N LEU A 3 24.63 12.13 -1.56
CA LEU A 3 24.90 10.78 -1.05
C LEU A 3 26.38 10.53 -0.78
N ASP A 4 27.28 11.19 -1.51
CA ASP A 4 28.74 11.11 -1.39
C ASP A 4 29.35 12.34 -0.71
N LYS A 5 28.56 13.37 -0.40
CA LYS A 5 28.97 14.62 0.28
C LYS A 5 29.87 15.52 -0.56
N ASP A 6 29.70 15.53 -1.88
CA ASP A 6 30.49 16.37 -2.79
C ASP A 6 29.83 17.72 -3.10
N GLY A 7 28.57 17.91 -2.67
CA GLY A 7 27.78 19.13 -2.84
C GLY A 7 27.26 19.38 -4.26
N LYS A 8 27.41 18.43 -5.19
CA LYS A 8 27.12 18.61 -6.62
C LYS A 8 25.95 17.74 -7.06
N ILE A 9 25.24 18.21 -8.10
CA ILE A 9 24.30 17.36 -8.82
C ILE A 9 25.12 16.41 -9.69
N GLY A 10 24.99 15.10 -9.44
CA GLY A 10 25.72 14.08 -10.18
C GLY A 10 25.30 12.67 -9.80
N THR A 11 26.06 11.69 -10.29
CA THR A 11 25.92 10.29 -9.89
C THR A 11 26.90 10.01 -8.75
N ALA A 12 26.38 9.65 -7.58
CA ALA A 12 27.21 9.24 -6.46
C ALA A 12 27.85 7.87 -6.76
N THR A 13 29.18 7.80 -6.71
CA THR A 13 29.94 6.55 -6.88
C THR A 13 30.20 5.84 -5.55
N GLN A 14 29.91 6.51 -4.43
CA GLN A 14 30.01 5.99 -3.07
C GLN A 14 28.82 6.50 -2.24
N VAL A 15 28.33 5.69 -1.31
CA VAL A 15 27.31 6.13 -0.34
C VAL A 15 28.00 6.44 0.98
N SER A 16 28.11 7.73 1.31
CA SER A 16 28.68 8.29 2.53
C SER A 16 27.56 8.78 3.47
N TYR A 17 26.49 8.00 3.58
CA TYR A 17 25.33 8.33 4.42
C TYR A 17 25.73 8.42 5.90
N ASP A 18 25.41 9.54 6.54
CA ASP A 18 25.91 9.89 7.87
C ASP A 18 24.90 10.73 8.66
N TRP A 19 23.62 10.35 8.59
CA TRP A 19 22.56 11.02 9.32
C TRP A 19 22.61 10.69 10.81
N ALA A 20 23.09 11.63 11.62
CA ALA A 20 23.03 11.59 13.09
C ALA A 20 22.83 13.01 13.65
N PRO A 21 21.62 13.58 13.52
CA PRO A 21 21.34 14.98 13.84
C PRO A 21 21.56 15.31 15.33
N LEU A 22 21.34 14.36 16.23
CA LEU A 22 21.63 14.54 17.67
C LEU A 22 23.13 14.71 17.97
N ALA A 23 24.00 14.28 17.06
CA ALA A 23 25.45 14.48 17.12
C ALA A 23 25.91 15.61 16.17
N GLY A 24 25.00 16.42 15.64
CA GLY A 24 25.30 17.51 14.70
C GLY A 24 25.68 17.05 13.28
N ARG A 25 25.56 15.75 12.97
CA ARG A 25 25.87 15.21 11.64
C ARG A 25 24.60 15.18 10.80
N ASN A 26 24.48 16.13 9.89
CA ASN A 26 23.34 16.27 9.00
C ASN A 26 23.68 15.82 7.57
N MET A 27 22.64 15.46 6.83
CA MET A 27 22.71 15.30 5.39
C MET A 27 22.11 16.53 4.71
N TRP A 28 22.47 16.75 3.46
CA TRP A 28 21.97 17.88 2.67
C TRP A 28 21.43 17.40 1.33
N TYR A 29 20.53 18.17 0.74
CA TYR A 29 20.25 18.05 -0.70
C TYR A 29 21.34 18.72 -1.53
N VAL A 30 21.26 18.61 -2.85
CA VAL A 30 22.11 19.30 -3.82
C VAL A 30 21.24 20.20 -4.71
N GLY A 31 21.85 21.20 -5.36
CA GLY A 31 21.12 22.11 -6.25
C GLY A 31 20.11 23.02 -5.53
N ARG A 32 18.98 23.33 -6.19
CA ARG A 32 17.93 24.21 -5.64
C ARG A 32 17.38 23.72 -4.29
N ALA A 33 17.26 22.40 -4.11
CA ALA A 33 16.80 21.82 -2.86
C ALA A 33 17.78 22.09 -1.70
N ASN A 34 19.08 22.21 -1.96
CA ASN A 34 20.06 22.64 -0.95
C ASN A 34 19.79 24.07 -0.50
N SER A 35 19.55 24.98 -1.47
CA SER A 35 19.24 26.39 -1.17
C SER A 35 17.97 26.53 -0.33
N LEU A 36 16.90 25.81 -0.70
CA LEU A 36 15.64 25.78 0.06
C LEU A 36 15.83 25.16 1.45
N GLN A 37 16.66 24.13 1.57
CA GLN A 37 16.98 23.55 2.87
C GLN A 37 17.75 24.53 3.76
N LYS A 38 18.72 25.27 3.19
CA LYS A 38 19.49 26.29 3.91
C LYS A 38 18.64 27.50 4.31
N SER A 39 17.61 27.84 3.55
CA SER A 39 16.65 28.90 3.94
C SER A 39 15.58 28.42 4.92
N GLY A 40 15.50 27.11 5.21
CA GLY A 40 14.50 26.52 6.09
C GLY A 40 13.13 26.29 5.44
N GLU A 41 13.04 26.40 4.11
CA GLU A 41 11.80 26.16 3.34
C GLU A 41 11.58 24.68 3.00
N LEU A 42 12.65 23.88 3.02
CA LEU A 42 12.60 22.44 2.76
C LEU A 42 13.30 21.68 3.88
N HIS A 43 12.70 20.60 4.34
CA HIS A 43 13.24 19.82 5.45
C HIS A 43 13.75 18.45 4.98
N LEU A 44 14.61 17.87 5.80
CA LEU A 44 15.14 16.53 5.59
C LEU A 44 15.11 15.80 6.92
N ALA A 45 14.63 14.56 6.89
CA ALA A 45 14.85 13.61 7.97
C ALA A 45 14.82 12.18 7.43
N ALA A 46 15.52 11.28 8.11
CA ALA A 46 15.56 9.87 7.73
C ALA A 46 14.14 9.25 7.75
N GLY A 47 13.72 8.69 6.62
CA GLY A 47 12.43 8.02 6.51
C GLY A 47 11.20 8.93 6.42
N LEU A 48 11.39 10.25 6.28
CA LEU A 48 10.32 11.20 5.95
C LEU A 48 10.51 11.72 4.53
N TYR A 49 9.40 11.95 3.84
CA TYR A 49 9.43 12.52 2.49
C TYR A 49 9.61 14.04 2.55
N PRO A 50 10.44 14.63 1.66
CA PRO A 50 10.51 16.08 1.51
C PRO A 50 9.15 16.66 1.11
N GLU A 51 8.92 17.91 1.49
CA GLU A 51 7.77 18.68 1.02
C GLU A 51 7.77 18.79 -0.51
N GLY A 52 6.59 18.72 -1.11
CA GLY A 52 6.43 18.67 -2.57
C GLY A 52 6.66 17.28 -3.17
N THR A 53 6.92 16.23 -2.37
CA THR A 53 6.94 14.85 -2.90
C THR A 53 5.57 14.48 -3.46
N GLU A 54 5.58 13.91 -4.66
CA GLU A 54 4.39 13.48 -5.39
C GLU A 54 4.45 11.99 -5.70
N PHE A 55 3.31 11.31 -5.57
CA PHE A 55 3.14 9.94 -6.02
C PHE A 55 1.93 9.84 -6.94
N LEU A 56 2.13 9.11 -8.04
CA LEU A 56 1.08 8.72 -8.97
C LEU A 56 0.99 7.19 -8.99
N HIS A 57 -0.21 6.66 -8.81
CA HIS A 57 -0.47 5.23 -8.81
C HIS A 57 -1.69 4.92 -9.68
N THR A 58 -1.56 3.99 -10.62
CA THR A 58 -2.71 3.53 -11.42
C THR A 58 -3.21 2.18 -10.93
N VAL A 59 -4.52 2.09 -10.71
CA VAL A 59 -5.21 0.81 -10.56
C VAL A 59 -5.76 0.43 -11.93
N ARG A 60 -5.54 -0.81 -12.36
CA ARG A 60 -5.88 -1.28 -13.71
C ARG A 60 -6.67 -2.57 -13.65
N TYR A 61 -7.33 -2.90 -14.75
CA TYR A 61 -7.82 -4.25 -14.97
C TYR A 61 -6.65 -5.23 -15.06
N ILE A 62 -6.92 -6.50 -14.80
CA ILE A 62 -5.93 -7.56 -14.89
C ILE A 62 -5.94 -8.05 -16.34
N ASP A 63 -4.83 -7.90 -17.05
CA ASP A 63 -4.62 -8.58 -18.32
C ASP A 63 -3.87 -9.89 -18.08
N VAL A 64 -4.15 -10.92 -18.87
CA VAL A 64 -3.46 -12.22 -18.76
C VAL A 64 -2.89 -12.56 -20.13
N GLY A 65 -1.56 -12.67 -20.20
CA GLY A 65 -0.86 -13.03 -21.42
C GLY A 65 -1.18 -14.43 -21.90
N GLU A 66 -0.80 -14.73 -23.15
CA GLU A 66 -0.92 -16.09 -23.71
C GLU A 66 -0.11 -17.14 -22.93
N ASP A 67 0.94 -16.70 -22.23
CA ASP A 67 1.76 -17.47 -21.30
C ASP A 67 1.09 -17.69 -19.92
N GLY A 68 -0.12 -17.15 -19.73
CA GLY A 68 -0.87 -17.19 -18.47
C GLY A 68 -0.38 -16.19 -17.42
N GLU A 69 0.53 -15.27 -17.75
CA GLU A 69 1.06 -14.31 -16.78
C GLU A 69 0.18 -13.06 -16.66
N ASN A 70 0.02 -12.56 -15.43
CA ASN A 70 -0.69 -11.32 -15.19
C ASN A 70 0.13 -10.11 -15.63
N ARG A 71 -0.53 -9.22 -16.36
CA ARG A 71 0.02 -7.99 -16.93
C ARG A 71 -0.87 -6.81 -16.58
N LEU A 72 -0.29 -5.61 -16.64
CA LEU A 72 -1.04 -4.38 -16.48
C LEU A 72 -1.89 -4.17 -17.74
N ALA A 73 -3.22 -4.18 -17.59
CA ALA A 73 -4.10 -3.85 -18.70
C ALA A 73 -3.92 -2.39 -19.16
N ALA A 74 -4.17 -2.13 -20.44
CA ALA A 74 -4.22 -0.76 -20.96
C ALA A 74 -5.33 0.06 -20.27
N ARG A 75 -6.48 -0.58 -19.98
CA ARG A 75 -7.63 0.04 -19.33
C ARG A 75 -7.37 0.27 -17.84
N MET A 76 -7.48 1.53 -17.41
CA MET A 76 -7.35 1.93 -16.02
C MET A 76 -8.72 1.90 -15.33
N LYS A 77 -8.71 1.56 -14.05
CA LYS A 77 -9.83 1.65 -13.12
C LYS A 77 -9.78 2.98 -12.37
N GLU A 78 -8.60 3.34 -11.88
CA GLU A 78 -8.35 4.54 -11.10
C GLU A 78 -6.96 5.10 -11.36
N VAL A 79 -6.82 6.42 -11.21
CA VAL A 79 -5.53 7.12 -11.09
C VAL A 79 -5.54 7.83 -9.75
N ARG A 80 -4.64 7.44 -8.85
CA ARG A 80 -4.53 7.98 -7.50
C ARG A 80 -3.28 8.85 -7.42
N TYR A 81 -3.44 10.03 -6.85
CA TYR A 81 -2.38 11.02 -6.70
C TYR A 81 -2.25 11.43 -5.24
N ALA A 82 -1.01 11.51 -4.76
CA ALA A 82 -0.70 11.97 -3.41
C ALA A 82 0.38 13.06 -3.47
N LEU A 83 0.19 14.13 -2.71
CA LEU A 83 1.14 15.23 -2.61
C LEU A 83 1.45 15.55 -1.14
N LYS A 84 2.73 15.56 -0.78
CA LYS A 84 3.22 16.05 0.52
C LYS A 84 3.16 17.57 0.55
N ARG A 85 2.17 18.13 1.23
CA ARG A 85 1.90 19.58 1.25
C ARG A 85 2.81 20.36 2.19
N PHE A 86 3.19 19.78 3.33
CA PHE A 86 3.96 20.46 4.37
C PHE A 86 4.80 19.49 5.21
N TRP A 87 5.73 20.03 5.99
CA TRP A 87 6.57 19.25 6.89
C TRP A 87 5.83 18.79 8.14
N VAL A 88 6.04 17.53 8.52
CA VAL A 88 5.62 16.99 9.82
C VAL A 88 6.77 16.13 10.33
N ASP A 89 7.35 16.54 11.45
CA ASP A 89 8.45 15.83 12.11
C ASP A 89 7.97 14.57 12.86
N TYR A 90 8.94 13.82 13.41
CA TYR A 90 8.67 12.57 14.11
C TYR A 90 7.73 12.75 15.31
N SER A 91 7.93 13.79 16.13
CA SER A 91 7.15 13.98 17.35
C SER A 91 5.69 14.33 17.03
N LYS A 92 5.44 15.13 15.99
CA LYS A 92 4.08 15.41 15.53
C LYS A 92 3.41 14.18 14.90
N LEU A 93 4.15 13.33 14.19
CA LEU A 93 3.61 12.06 13.66
C LEU A 93 3.21 11.12 14.81
N GLU A 94 4.07 10.99 15.82
CA GLU A 94 3.80 10.22 17.04
C GLU A 94 2.58 10.77 17.79
N GLN A 95 2.51 12.09 17.99
CA GLN A 95 1.37 12.74 18.62
C GLN A 95 0.07 12.45 17.85
N LYS A 96 0.09 12.51 16.51
CA LYS A 96 -1.09 12.20 15.68
C LYS A 96 -1.53 10.74 15.83
N ALA A 97 -0.60 9.80 15.94
CA ALA A 97 -0.92 8.40 16.20
C ALA A 97 -1.53 8.21 17.60
N ALA A 98 -0.98 8.88 18.61
CA ALA A 98 -1.51 8.86 19.98
C ALA A 98 -2.90 9.50 20.06
N ASP A 99 -3.13 10.61 19.36
CA ASP A 99 -4.42 11.29 19.29
C ASP A 99 -5.48 10.39 18.61
N GLU A 100 -5.13 9.70 17.52
CA GLU A 100 -6.03 8.73 16.86
C GLU A 100 -6.40 7.57 17.80
N PHE A 101 -5.43 7.03 18.55
CA PHE A 101 -5.70 5.99 19.55
C PHE A 101 -6.61 6.49 20.67
N LYS A 102 -6.33 7.70 21.20
CA LYS A 102 -7.13 8.34 22.24
C LYS A 102 -8.55 8.61 21.74
N GLU A 103 -8.72 9.12 20.53
CA GLU A 103 -10.04 9.39 19.96
C GLU A 103 -10.86 8.11 19.81
N LYS A 104 -10.29 7.04 19.27
CA LYS A 104 -10.95 5.73 19.15
C LYS A 104 -11.38 5.16 20.51
N ARG A 105 -10.55 5.35 21.55
CA ARG A 105 -10.83 4.84 22.90
C ARG A 105 -11.85 5.70 23.66
N ASP A 106 -11.67 7.01 23.68
CA ASP A 106 -12.44 7.94 24.51
C ASP A 106 -13.75 8.38 23.82
N PHE A 107 -13.79 8.36 22.49
CA PHE A 107 -14.93 8.81 21.67
C PHE A 107 -15.24 7.82 20.52
N PRO A 108 -15.53 6.55 20.81
CA PRO A 108 -15.75 5.51 19.78
C PRO A 108 -16.90 5.83 18.81
N ASN A 109 -17.87 6.63 19.25
CA ASN A 109 -19.02 7.04 18.44
C ASN A 109 -18.80 8.34 17.66
N ARG A 110 -17.61 8.96 17.75
CA ARG A 110 -17.28 10.17 17.00
C ARG A 110 -16.79 9.77 15.61
N LEU A 111 -17.51 10.24 14.59
CA LEU A 111 -17.08 10.05 13.21
C LEU A 111 -15.85 10.92 12.91
N LYS A 112 -14.86 10.30 12.28
CA LYS A 112 -13.66 11.00 11.80
C LYS A 112 -14.05 12.03 10.75
N THR A 113 -13.60 13.25 10.92
CA THR A 113 -13.78 14.31 9.92
C THR A 113 -12.56 14.37 9.01
N VAL A 114 -12.77 14.12 7.72
CA VAL A 114 -11.74 14.32 6.68
C VAL A 114 -11.87 15.75 6.15
N ARG A 115 -10.74 16.42 5.92
CA ARG A 115 -10.73 17.80 5.40
C ARG A 115 -10.34 17.79 3.94
N GLY A 116 -11.02 18.58 3.11
CA GLY A 116 -10.69 18.74 1.69
C GLY A 116 -11.94 18.77 0.81
N ASN A 117 -11.72 18.67 -0.50
CA ASN A 117 -12.78 18.61 -1.50
C ASN A 117 -12.25 17.96 -2.79
N MET A 118 -13.12 17.79 -3.79
CA MET A 118 -12.77 17.14 -5.06
C MET A 118 -11.73 17.90 -5.90
N GLU A 119 -11.57 19.21 -5.72
CA GLU A 119 -10.64 20.03 -6.51
C GLU A 119 -9.24 20.08 -5.89
N ALA A 120 -9.16 20.24 -4.57
CA ALA A 120 -7.92 20.36 -3.83
C ALA A 120 -7.37 19.01 -3.32
N GLY A 121 -8.20 17.97 -3.36
CA GLY A 121 -7.98 16.68 -2.73
C GLY A 121 -8.37 16.66 -1.24
N VAL A 122 -8.27 15.48 -0.63
CA VAL A 122 -8.55 15.23 0.78
C VAL A 122 -7.27 15.00 1.58
N SER A 123 -7.18 15.60 2.76
CA SER A 123 -6.02 15.42 3.64
C SER A 123 -6.11 14.12 4.42
N ASN A 124 -4.98 13.47 4.69
CA ASN A 124 -4.89 12.41 5.71
C ASN A 124 -4.55 12.90 7.12
N GLY A 125 -4.44 14.21 7.32
CA GLY A 125 -4.02 14.80 8.58
C GLY A 125 -2.53 14.65 8.90
N GLN A 126 -1.74 13.98 8.05
CA GLN A 126 -0.30 13.73 8.19
C GLN A 126 0.50 14.36 7.04
N ALA A 127 0.12 15.59 6.66
CA ALA A 127 0.69 16.39 5.57
C ALA A 127 0.43 15.94 4.13
N TRP A 128 -0.24 14.81 3.91
CA TRP A 128 -0.58 14.38 2.56
C TRP A 128 -1.96 14.88 2.15
N ALA A 129 -2.08 15.27 0.89
CA ALA A 129 -3.34 15.49 0.20
C ALA A 129 -3.48 14.46 -0.92
N TYR A 130 -4.64 13.83 -1.01
CA TYR A 130 -4.97 12.79 -1.97
C TYR A 130 -6.05 13.27 -2.94
N ALA A 131 -5.80 13.08 -4.22
CA ALA A 131 -6.77 13.31 -5.29
C ALA A 131 -6.80 12.07 -6.20
N GLY A 132 -7.81 11.95 -7.04
CA GLY A 132 -7.89 10.81 -7.94
C GLY A 132 -8.97 10.92 -8.99
N PHE A 133 -8.80 10.09 -10.01
CA PHE A 133 -9.76 9.84 -11.05
C PHE A 133 -10.20 8.38 -10.99
N ILE A 134 -11.44 8.10 -11.35
CA ILE A 134 -12.05 6.77 -11.37
C ILE A 134 -12.88 6.60 -12.64
N GLU A 135 -12.99 5.36 -13.09
CA GLU A 135 -13.73 5.02 -14.31
C GLU A 135 -15.24 5.32 -14.17
N ASP A 136 -15.81 5.99 -15.17
CA ASP A 136 -17.24 6.25 -15.29
C ASP A 136 -17.97 5.14 -16.07
N ALA A 137 -19.29 5.25 -16.18
CA ALA A 137 -20.13 4.25 -16.83
C ALA A 137 -19.87 4.11 -18.34
N ASP A 138 -19.33 5.14 -18.98
CA ASP A 138 -18.95 5.14 -20.40
C ASP A 138 -17.53 4.57 -20.61
N GLY A 139 -16.76 4.42 -19.52
CA GLY A 139 -15.42 3.86 -19.50
C GLY A 139 -14.30 4.90 -19.51
N GLU A 140 -14.63 6.18 -19.37
CA GLU A 140 -13.69 7.28 -19.27
C GLU A 140 -13.28 7.53 -17.81
N LEU A 141 -12.16 8.23 -17.59
CA LEU A 141 -11.75 8.62 -16.24
C LEU A 141 -12.40 9.96 -15.86
N ARG A 142 -13.18 9.95 -14.79
CA ARG A 142 -13.75 11.16 -14.17
C ARG A 142 -13.09 11.48 -12.83
N PRO A 143 -13.09 12.73 -12.36
CA PRO A 143 -12.68 13.06 -10.99
C PRO A 143 -13.48 12.24 -9.96
N GLN A 144 -12.80 11.82 -8.90
CA GLN A 144 -13.46 11.20 -7.76
C GLN A 144 -14.28 12.22 -6.97
N THR A 145 -15.45 11.81 -6.47
CA THR A 145 -16.23 12.61 -5.51
C THR A 145 -15.51 12.73 -4.17
N TYR A 146 -16.05 13.54 -3.26
CA TYR A 146 -15.48 13.66 -1.92
C TYR A 146 -15.48 12.33 -1.16
N GLU A 147 -16.61 11.61 -1.12
CA GLU A 147 -16.78 10.31 -0.47
C GLU A 147 -15.82 9.28 -1.07
N GLU A 148 -15.68 9.35 -2.38
CA GLU A 148 -14.77 8.54 -3.15
C GLU A 148 -13.29 8.81 -2.81
N LEU A 149 -12.91 10.06 -2.54
CA LEU A 149 -11.56 10.41 -2.11
C LEU A 149 -11.28 10.01 -0.66
N VAL A 150 -12.29 10.07 0.21
CA VAL A 150 -12.19 9.64 1.61
C VAL A 150 -11.79 8.16 1.73
N PHE A 151 -12.08 7.33 0.72
CA PHE A 151 -11.60 5.95 0.67
C PHE A 151 -10.07 5.83 0.87
N CYS A 152 -9.27 6.71 0.26
CA CYS A 152 -7.81 6.71 0.42
C CYS A 152 -7.38 6.94 1.87
N ASN A 153 -8.13 7.74 2.63
CA ASN A 153 -7.88 8.02 4.05
C ASN A 153 -8.06 6.78 4.93
N GLY A 154 -8.85 5.80 4.50
CA GLY A 154 -9.03 4.54 5.24
C GLY A 154 -7.71 3.83 5.49
N CYS A 155 -6.86 3.74 4.46
CA CYS A 155 -5.54 3.10 4.58
C CYS A 155 -4.40 4.10 4.81
N HIS A 156 -4.47 5.32 4.26
CA HIS A 156 -3.40 6.32 4.41
C HIS A 156 -3.55 7.23 5.63
N GLY A 157 -4.53 6.96 6.48
CA GLY A 157 -4.74 7.64 7.75
C GLY A 157 -4.16 6.87 8.93
N GLY A 158 -5.00 6.57 9.91
CA GLY A 158 -4.61 6.04 11.22
C GLY A 158 -4.40 4.52 11.28
N ILE A 159 -3.95 3.87 10.21
CA ILE A 159 -3.56 2.45 10.29
C ILE A 159 -2.08 2.36 10.70
N GLY A 160 -1.77 1.50 11.67
CA GLY A 160 -0.46 1.42 12.33
C GLY A 160 0.69 0.86 11.49
N ALA A 161 0.57 0.82 10.16
CA ALA A 161 1.53 0.20 9.25
C ALA A 161 2.12 1.17 8.21
N THR A 162 1.87 2.47 8.33
CA THR A 162 2.38 3.47 7.39
C THR A 162 3.75 4.01 7.80
N ARG A 163 4.55 4.44 6.81
CA ARG A 163 5.77 5.24 7.02
C ARG A 163 5.54 6.63 6.45
N ASP A 164 5.67 7.65 7.31
CA ASP A 164 5.33 9.03 6.98
C ASP A 164 3.91 9.18 6.38
N GLY A 165 2.94 8.41 6.89
CA GLY A 165 1.55 8.44 6.44
C GLY A 165 1.30 7.87 5.02
N THR A 166 2.24 7.09 4.47
CA THR A 166 2.09 6.40 3.17
C THR A 166 2.66 4.98 3.18
N PHE A 167 2.43 4.24 2.08
CA PHE A 167 3.02 2.92 1.80
C PHE A 167 4.08 2.94 0.70
N ALA A 168 4.39 4.12 0.15
CA ALA A 168 5.28 4.24 -0.99
C ALA A 168 6.73 4.05 -0.54
N PHE A 169 7.49 3.22 -1.26
CA PHE A 169 8.94 3.01 -1.14
C PHE A 169 9.54 2.84 0.28
N PRO A 170 8.89 2.18 1.26
CA PRO A 170 9.53 1.91 2.55
C PRO A 170 10.58 0.79 2.43
N ARG A 171 10.47 -0.06 1.39
CA ARG A 171 11.28 -1.24 1.11
C ARG A 171 11.64 -1.30 -0.37
N LYS A 172 12.74 -1.98 -0.69
CA LYS A 172 13.21 -2.25 -2.06
C LYS A 172 13.86 -3.64 -2.10
N PHE A 173 13.85 -4.29 -3.26
CA PHE A 173 14.65 -5.49 -3.50
C PHE A 173 16.16 -5.21 -3.36
N ALA A 174 16.91 -6.29 -3.15
CA ALA A 174 18.37 -6.26 -3.00
C ALA A 174 19.08 -5.63 -4.22
N GLY A 175 20.32 -5.17 -4.03
CA GLY A 175 21.06 -4.39 -5.03
C GLY A 175 21.39 -5.16 -6.32
N ASP A 176 21.48 -6.48 -6.24
CA ASP A 176 21.70 -7.43 -7.34
C ASP A 176 20.43 -7.79 -8.10
N SER A 177 19.25 -7.41 -7.59
CA SER A 177 17.98 -7.58 -8.30
C SER A 177 17.94 -6.73 -9.58
N TYR A 178 17.02 -7.05 -10.48
CA TYR A 178 16.83 -6.32 -11.73
C TYR A 178 16.74 -4.80 -11.50
N ARG A 179 17.64 -4.05 -12.15
CA ARG A 179 17.79 -2.59 -11.98
C ARG A 179 17.91 -2.15 -10.51
N ALA A 180 18.54 -2.97 -9.67
CA ALA A 180 18.67 -2.78 -8.23
C ALA A 180 17.32 -2.46 -7.56
N GLY A 181 16.23 -3.09 -8.02
CA GLY A 181 14.87 -2.89 -7.52
C GLY A 181 14.17 -1.62 -8.01
N TRP A 182 14.82 -0.78 -8.84
CA TRP A 182 14.24 0.43 -9.43
C TRP A 182 13.69 0.13 -10.82
N TYR A 183 12.49 -0.45 -10.86
CA TYR A 183 11.76 -0.67 -12.09
C TYR A 183 10.26 -0.53 -11.85
N HIS A 184 9.56 -0.11 -12.91
CA HIS A 184 8.10 -0.20 -12.94
C HIS A 184 7.69 -1.64 -13.28
N TRP A 185 6.58 -2.14 -12.72
CA TRP A 185 6.10 -3.51 -12.98
C TRP A 185 6.11 -3.83 -14.48
N SER A 186 5.66 -2.92 -15.35
CA SER A 186 5.63 -3.15 -16.81
C SER A 186 6.98 -3.55 -17.43
N GLN A 187 8.09 -3.40 -16.71
CA GLN A 187 9.43 -3.76 -17.17
C GLN A 187 9.89 -5.15 -16.70
N LYS A 188 9.34 -5.69 -15.61
CA LYS A 188 9.68 -7.03 -15.07
C LYS A 188 8.52 -7.59 -14.25
N SER A 189 8.14 -8.82 -14.57
CA SER A 189 7.15 -9.61 -13.84
C SER A 189 7.57 -9.89 -12.39
N LEU A 190 6.58 -10.09 -11.51
CA LEU A 190 6.81 -10.59 -10.16
C LEU A 190 7.15 -12.09 -10.14
N LYS A 191 6.92 -12.81 -11.24
CA LYS A 191 7.31 -14.22 -11.37
C LYS A 191 8.80 -14.41 -11.10
N GLY A 192 9.14 -15.45 -10.35
CA GLY A 192 10.48 -15.74 -9.86
C GLY A 192 11.00 -14.73 -8.82
N THR A 193 10.11 -13.94 -8.20
CA THR A 193 10.47 -13.09 -7.06
C THR A 193 10.23 -13.90 -5.79
N SER A 194 11.29 -14.15 -5.02
CA SER A 194 11.19 -14.88 -3.75
C SER A 194 10.41 -14.09 -2.70
N ASP A 195 9.73 -14.82 -1.82
CA ASP A 195 9.09 -14.26 -0.64
C ASP A 195 10.14 -13.62 0.29
N ARG A 196 9.76 -12.60 1.05
CA ARG A 196 10.71 -11.88 1.89
C ARG A 196 11.11 -12.77 3.07
N PRO A 197 12.41 -13.04 3.27
CA PRO A 197 12.87 -13.80 4.43
C PRO A 197 12.67 -13.01 5.73
N LEU A 198 12.34 -13.74 6.79
CA LEU A 198 12.24 -13.27 8.17
C LEU A 198 13.47 -13.74 8.97
N ALA A 199 13.70 -13.11 10.13
CA ALA A 199 14.90 -13.37 10.95
C ALA A 199 14.97 -14.81 11.50
N ASP A 200 13.82 -15.46 11.64
CA ASP A 200 13.69 -16.83 12.15
C ASP A 200 13.79 -17.91 11.04
N GLY A 201 14.11 -17.52 9.81
CA GLY A 201 14.24 -18.42 8.67
C GLY A 201 12.94 -18.70 7.91
N GLY A 202 11.79 -18.20 8.39
CA GLY A 202 10.54 -18.19 7.63
C GLY A 202 10.50 -17.09 6.57
N SER A 203 9.33 -16.89 5.95
CA SER A 203 9.08 -15.79 5.02
C SER A 203 7.69 -15.16 5.21
N GLU A 204 7.51 -13.91 4.75
CA GLU A 204 6.32 -13.08 5.05
C GLU A 204 5.00 -13.70 4.56
N TYR A 205 4.89 -14.04 3.28
CA TYR A 205 3.64 -14.59 2.73
C TYR A 205 3.39 -16.02 3.18
N VAL A 206 4.44 -16.83 3.36
CA VAL A 206 4.30 -18.16 3.96
C VAL A 206 3.74 -18.06 5.37
N ARG A 207 4.30 -17.18 6.22
CA ARG A 207 3.78 -16.91 7.56
C ARG A 207 2.34 -16.43 7.51
N TYR A 208 2.02 -15.49 6.64
CA TYR A 208 0.65 -15.00 6.48
C TYR A 208 -0.33 -16.16 6.20
N LEU A 209 -0.01 -17.06 5.27
CA LEU A 209 -0.89 -18.21 4.98
C LEU A 209 -0.99 -19.20 6.14
N GLN A 210 0.11 -19.45 6.86
CA GLN A 210 0.14 -20.36 8.02
C GLN A 210 -0.71 -19.82 9.18
N GLU A 211 -0.60 -18.53 9.48
CA GLU A 211 -1.30 -17.90 10.61
C GLU A 211 -2.75 -17.53 10.26
N ASN A 212 -2.99 -17.00 9.05
CA ASN A 212 -4.32 -16.56 8.64
C ASN A 212 -5.21 -17.73 8.20
N GLY A 213 -4.62 -18.80 7.64
CA GLY A 213 -5.38 -19.94 7.09
C GLY A 213 -6.17 -19.62 5.81
N ALA A 214 -5.90 -18.47 5.17
CA ALA A 214 -6.48 -18.06 3.90
C ALA A 214 -5.58 -17.02 3.20
N GLY A 215 -5.80 -16.84 1.90
CA GLY A 215 -5.12 -15.82 1.10
C GLY A 215 -5.74 -14.42 1.17
N ASP A 216 -6.77 -14.23 1.99
CA ASP A 216 -7.47 -12.96 2.22
C ASP A 216 -8.25 -13.01 3.54
N GLU A 217 -8.64 -11.83 4.05
CA GLU A 217 -9.27 -11.64 5.36
C GLU A 217 -10.71 -12.17 5.41
N PHE A 218 -11.38 -12.28 4.25
CA PHE A 218 -12.77 -12.77 4.15
C PHE A 218 -12.85 -14.25 3.76
N ARG A 219 -11.70 -14.88 3.48
CA ARG A 219 -11.58 -16.24 2.91
C ARG A 219 -12.40 -16.40 1.63
N ALA A 220 -12.48 -15.35 0.83
CA ALA A 220 -13.25 -15.29 -0.41
C ALA A 220 -12.43 -15.68 -1.65
N ASN A 221 -11.10 -15.73 -1.55
CA ASN A 221 -10.22 -16.15 -2.63
C ASN A 221 -10.15 -17.67 -2.72
N THR A 222 -11.16 -18.26 -3.37
CA THR A 222 -11.26 -19.72 -3.55
C THR A 222 -10.08 -20.32 -4.32
N GLU A 223 -9.45 -19.57 -5.24
CA GLU A 223 -8.26 -20.03 -5.97
C GLU A 223 -7.07 -20.20 -5.01
N ALA A 224 -6.82 -19.22 -4.13
CA ALA A 224 -5.76 -19.32 -3.13
C ALA A 224 -6.06 -20.41 -2.11
N LEU A 225 -7.31 -20.53 -1.66
CA LEU A 225 -7.72 -21.59 -0.72
C LEU A 225 -7.46 -22.99 -1.29
N GLN A 226 -7.90 -23.24 -2.53
CA GLN A 226 -7.73 -24.53 -3.19
C GLN A 226 -6.25 -24.85 -3.47
N ARG A 227 -5.45 -23.82 -3.78
CA ARG A 227 -4.01 -23.97 -4.04
C ARG A 227 -3.25 -24.30 -2.77
N PHE A 228 -3.43 -23.52 -1.71
CA PHE A 228 -2.54 -23.56 -0.55
C PHE A 228 -3.04 -24.44 0.60
N PHE A 229 -4.30 -24.88 0.60
CA PHE A 229 -4.87 -25.63 1.72
C PHE A 229 -5.49 -26.96 1.28
N ASP A 230 -5.42 -27.96 2.17
CA ASP A 230 -6.08 -29.26 1.99
C ASP A 230 -7.56 -29.21 2.39
N ALA A 231 -8.27 -30.33 2.23
CA ALA A 231 -9.69 -30.41 2.57
C ALA A 231 -9.98 -30.22 4.07
N SER A 232 -8.96 -30.33 4.93
CA SER A 232 -9.03 -30.05 6.36
C SER A 232 -8.63 -28.61 6.71
N GLY A 233 -8.32 -27.77 5.72
CA GLY A 233 -7.88 -26.40 5.93
C GLY A 233 -6.42 -26.27 6.38
N ARG A 234 -5.62 -27.34 6.30
CA ARG A 234 -4.19 -27.29 6.65
C ARG A 234 -3.36 -26.85 5.44
N PRO A 235 -2.29 -26.05 5.65
CA PRO A 235 -1.43 -25.64 4.55
C PRO A 235 -0.77 -26.83 3.83
N ARG A 236 -0.59 -26.71 2.52
CA ARG A 236 0.14 -27.67 1.69
C ARG A 236 1.60 -27.27 1.65
N GLU A 237 2.46 -27.98 2.38
CA GLU A 237 3.89 -27.64 2.50
C GLU A 237 4.59 -27.49 1.15
N ALA A 238 4.35 -28.40 0.20
CA ALA A 238 4.93 -28.32 -1.14
C ALA A 238 4.55 -27.04 -1.92
N GLU A 239 3.39 -26.44 -1.63
CA GLU A 239 2.95 -25.18 -2.24
C GLU A 239 3.54 -23.98 -1.51
N LEU A 240 3.74 -24.06 -0.18
CA LEU A 240 4.42 -23.04 0.60
C LEU A 240 5.92 -22.95 0.22
N GLU A 241 6.59 -24.08 0.02
CA GLU A 241 7.97 -24.12 -0.48
C GLU A 241 8.10 -23.43 -1.85
N GLN A 242 7.14 -23.68 -2.75
CA GLN A 242 7.11 -23.01 -4.05
C GLN A 242 6.77 -21.52 -3.94
N LEU A 243 5.90 -21.13 -3.01
CA LEU A 243 5.58 -19.72 -2.73
C LEU A 243 6.80 -18.96 -2.22
N GLN A 244 7.61 -19.59 -1.36
CA GLN A 244 8.84 -18.99 -0.86
C GLN A 244 9.80 -18.59 -1.99
N GLN A 245 9.81 -19.35 -3.10
CA GLN A 245 10.63 -19.06 -4.28
C GLN A 245 9.95 -18.10 -5.27
N ASP A 246 8.62 -18.06 -5.30
CA ASP A 246 7.87 -17.25 -6.25
C ASP A 246 6.53 -16.74 -5.68
N VAL A 247 6.52 -15.48 -5.25
CA VAL A 247 5.34 -14.79 -4.71
C VAL A 247 4.20 -14.67 -5.73
N SER A 248 4.48 -14.78 -7.04
CA SER A 248 3.42 -14.73 -8.05
C SER A 248 2.42 -15.88 -7.90
N ARG A 249 2.81 -16.99 -7.26
CA ARG A 249 1.90 -18.10 -6.95
C ARG A 249 0.76 -17.72 -6.00
N LEU A 250 0.92 -16.70 -5.16
CA LEU A 250 -0.18 -16.18 -4.34
C LEU A 250 -0.82 -14.95 -5.00
N LEU A 251 0.00 -14.07 -5.57
CA LEU A 251 -0.45 -12.75 -6.04
C LEU A 251 -1.10 -12.77 -7.43
N PHE A 252 -0.76 -13.72 -8.29
CA PHE A 252 -1.34 -13.79 -9.64
C PHE A 252 -2.59 -14.68 -9.66
N ALA A 253 -3.69 -14.09 -10.11
CA ALA A 253 -4.92 -14.79 -10.45
C ALA A 253 -4.79 -15.58 -11.77
N SER A 254 -5.46 -16.72 -11.87
CA SER A 254 -5.66 -17.41 -13.15
C SER A 254 -6.44 -16.55 -14.16
N ALA A 255 -6.32 -16.86 -15.46
CA ALA A 255 -7.06 -16.17 -16.52
C ALA A 255 -8.58 -16.12 -16.26
N ARG A 256 -9.15 -17.23 -15.79
CA ARG A 256 -10.58 -17.31 -15.43
C ARG A 256 -10.91 -16.36 -14.29
N ARG A 257 -10.12 -16.38 -13.22
CA ARG A 257 -10.34 -15.53 -12.03
C ARG A 257 -10.14 -14.06 -12.35
N ALA A 258 -9.10 -13.71 -13.11
CA ALA A 258 -8.85 -12.36 -13.60
C ALA A 258 -10.05 -11.82 -14.39
N MET A 259 -10.62 -12.62 -15.30
CA MET A 259 -11.83 -12.24 -16.03
C MET A 259 -13.05 -12.06 -15.12
N GLN A 260 -13.24 -12.93 -14.12
CA GLN A 260 -14.33 -12.78 -13.15
C GLN A 260 -14.18 -11.49 -12.32
N LEU A 261 -12.97 -11.20 -11.84
CA LEU A 261 -12.67 -9.95 -11.12
C LEU A 261 -12.91 -8.73 -12.01
N ASN A 262 -12.43 -8.76 -13.25
CA ASN A 262 -12.65 -7.67 -14.18
C ASN A 262 -14.16 -7.42 -14.43
N LYS A 263 -14.95 -8.48 -14.62
CA LYS A 263 -16.41 -8.37 -14.78
C LYS A 263 -17.11 -7.88 -13.53
N ALA A 264 -16.72 -8.37 -12.35
CA ALA A 264 -17.29 -7.91 -11.08
C ALA A 264 -17.03 -6.42 -10.85
N TYR A 265 -15.81 -5.94 -11.12
CA TYR A 265 -15.51 -4.52 -11.04
C TYR A 265 -16.30 -3.71 -12.07
N TRP A 266 -16.46 -4.22 -13.29
CA TRP A 266 -17.24 -3.56 -14.32
C TRP A 266 -18.72 -3.35 -13.94
N VAL A 267 -19.29 -4.22 -13.09
CA VAL A 267 -20.64 -3.99 -12.54
C VAL A 267 -20.65 -2.74 -11.65
N ILE A 268 -19.67 -2.58 -10.76
CA ILE A 268 -19.52 -1.38 -9.90
C ILE A 268 -19.39 -0.12 -10.78
N VAL A 269 -18.60 -0.20 -11.85
CA VAL A 269 -18.43 0.90 -12.82
C VAL A 269 -19.75 1.24 -13.50
N ARG A 270 -20.50 0.27 -14.02
CA ARG A 270 -21.77 0.57 -14.70
C ARG A 270 -22.82 1.18 -13.78
N GLU A 271 -22.84 0.74 -12.53
CA GLU A 271 -23.76 1.24 -11.52
C GLU A 271 -23.28 2.56 -10.89
N GLN A 272 -22.01 2.92 -11.09
CA GLN A 272 -21.34 4.02 -10.39
C GLN A 272 -21.50 3.91 -8.87
N SER A 273 -21.45 2.67 -8.36
CA SER A 273 -21.76 2.33 -6.96
C SER A 273 -20.55 2.36 -6.04
N PHE A 274 -19.47 3.04 -6.40
CA PHE A 274 -18.20 3.08 -5.65
C PHE A 274 -18.34 3.52 -4.19
N GLN A 275 -19.36 4.33 -3.86
CA GLN A 275 -19.67 4.76 -2.49
C GLN A 275 -20.13 3.60 -1.59
N ALA A 276 -20.67 2.53 -2.17
CA ALA A 276 -21.04 1.31 -1.44
C ALA A 276 -19.85 0.36 -1.21
N GLY A 277 -18.70 0.67 -1.80
CA GLY A 277 -17.50 -0.16 -1.78
C GLY A 277 -16.88 -0.26 -3.16
N ARG A 278 -15.56 -0.45 -3.18
CA ARG A 278 -14.79 -0.63 -4.44
C ARG A 278 -14.10 -1.98 -4.52
N ASP A 279 -14.17 -2.75 -3.45
CA ASP A 279 -13.56 -4.06 -3.40
C ASP A 279 -14.31 -5.00 -4.33
N THR A 280 -13.54 -5.66 -5.18
CA THR A 280 -14.08 -6.51 -6.23
C THR A 280 -14.38 -7.89 -5.66
N LEU A 281 -15.62 -8.11 -5.24
CA LEU A 281 -16.11 -9.38 -4.76
C LEU A 281 -16.88 -10.09 -5.87
N VAL A 282 -16.57 -11.35 -6.14
CA VAL A 282 -17.28 -12.15 -7.17
C VAL A 282 -18.55 -12.79 -6.61
N SER A 283 -18.59 -12.98 -5.30
CA SER A 283 -19.77 -13.43 -4.55
C SER A 283 -19.70 -12.81 -3.15
N PRO A 284 -20.84 -12.64 -2.46
CA PRO A 284 -20.85 -12.23 -1.07
C PRO A 284 -19.98 -13.17 -0.22
N PRO A 285 -19.06 -12.65 0.61
CA PRO A 285 -18.21 -13.47 1.47
C PRO A 285 -19.04 -14.09 2.59
N GLY A 286 -18.82 -15.38 2.86
CA GLY A 286 -19.55 -16.09 3.94
C GLY A 286 -19.05 -15.77 5.35
N ASN A 287 -17.84 -15.21 5.49
CA ASN A 287 -17.22 -14.91 6.78
C ASN A 287 -17.39 -13.43 7.17
N VAL A 288 -18.52 -12.83 6.80
CA VAL A 288 -18.89 -11.48 7.21
C VAL A 288 -20.20 -11.57 7.98
N HIS A 289 -20.21 -11.01 9.18
CA HIS A 289 -21.42 -10.97 10.00
C HIS A 289 -22.35 -9.87 9.49
N ASP A 290 -23.63 -10.21 9.28
CA ASP A 290 -24.67 -9.23 8.92
C ASP A 290 -24.91 -8.22 10.05
N SER A 291 -24.76 -8.67 11.30
CA SER A 291 -24.83 -7.85 12.51
C SER A 291 -23.93 -8.44 13.61
N ILE A 292 -23.37 -7.57 14.45
CA ILE A 292 -22.57 -7.96 15.61
C ILE A 292 -23.11 -7.23 16.83
N GLU A 293 -23.35 -7.96 17.92
CA GLU A 293 -23.73 -7.35 19.19
C GLU A 293 -22.52 -6.63 19.82
N PRO A 294 -22.66 -5.38 20.29
CA PRO A 294 -21.58 -4.69 20.97
C PRO A 294 -21.01 -5.50 22.14
N GLY A 295 -19.69 -5.65 22.17
CA GLY A 295 -19.00 -6.44 23.20
C GLY A 295 -18.81 -7.91 22.85
N THR A 296 -19.21 -8.36 21.66
CA THR A 296 -18.86 -9.70 21.16
C THR A 296 -17.34 -9.87 21.14
N GLU A 297 -16.84 -10.90 21.82
CA GLU A 297 -15.42 -11.22 21.84
C GLU A 297 -14.95 -11.66 20.44
N THR A 298 -13.75 -11.23 20.05
CA THR A 298 -13.18 -11.56 18.74
C THR A 298 -12.64 -12.99 18.65
N GLY A 299 -12.53 -13.68 19.80
CA GLY A 299 -11.86 -14.98 19.89
C GLY A 299 -10.33 -14.92 19.72
N VAL A 300 -9.75 -13.73 19.60
CA VAL A 300 -8.30 -13.53 19.48
C VAL A 300 -7.68 -13.55 20.89
N ALA A 301 -7.07 -14.68 21.26
CA ALA A 301 -6.45 -14.86 22.57
C ALA A 301 -5.05 -14.23 22.67
N GLU A 302 -4.31 -14.18 21.55
CA GLU A 302 -2.95 -13.67 21.49
C GLU A 302 -2.79 -12.79 20.24
N ILE A 303 -2.13 -11.64 20.41
CA ILE A 303 -1.79 -10.76 19.29
C ILE A 303 -0.42 -11.17 18.78
N LEU A 304 -0.34 -11.60 17.53
CA LEU A 304 0.93 -11.84 16.87
C LEU A 304 1.62 -10.49 16.63
N VAL A 305 2.77 -10.28 17.25
CA VAL A 305 3.60 -9.08 17.01
C VAL A 305 4.38 -9.31 15.71
N GLY A 306 4.16 -8.46 14.71
CA GLY A 306 4.93 -8.50 13.47
C GLY A 306 6.42 -8.24 13.73
N GLY A 307 7.28 -9.11 13.21
CA GLY A 307 8.74 -8.99 13.28
C GLY A 307 9.35 -8.01 12.29
#